data_AF-A0A821WF24-F1
#
_entry.id   AF-A0A821WF24-F1
#
_cell.length_a   1.000
_cell.length_b   1.000
_cell.length_c   1.000
_cell.angle_alpha   90.00
_cell.angle_beta   90.00
_cell.angle_gamma   90.00
#
_symmetry.space_group_name_H-M   'P 1'
#
loop_
_entity.id
_entity.type
_entity.pdbx_description
1 polymer ?
#
loop_
_entity_poly.entity_id
_entity_poly.type
_entity_poly.pdbx_seq_one_letter_code
_entity_poly.pdbx_strand_id
1 'polypeptide(L)' 'LYPHVSDDIHLPTKWNSKDKASTLFLQQSDLVVTYKGPGKSHKDAASLRSDYPIPSLTGIYYF' A
#
# COMPACT_ATOMS: atom_id res chain seq x y z
N LEU A 1 18.06 -5.06 -2.54
CA LEU A 1 17.14 -5.89 -3.36
C LEU A 1 17.03 -5.38 -4.79
N TYR A 2 16.98 -4.07 -5.04
CA TYR A 2 16.81 -3.52 -6.39
C TYR A 2 18.00 -2.61 -6.79
N PRO A 3 19.14 -3.17 -7.22
CA PRO A 3 20.36 -2.40 -7.48
C PRO A 3 20.30 -1.48 -8.70
N HIS A 4 19.33 -1.70 -9.60
CA HIS A 4 19.11 -0.88 -10.80
C HIS A 4 18.11 0.26 -10.59
N VAL A 5 17.48 0.34 -9.42
CA VAL A 5 16.59 1.45 -9.07
C VAL A 5 17.46 2.54 -8.46
N SER A 6 17.51 3.71 -9.10
CA SER A 6 18.21 4.88 -8.58
C SER A 6 17.48 5.46 -7.36
N ASP A 7 18.22 6.12 -6.47
CA ASP A 7 17.67 6.71 -5.23
C ASP A 7 16.60 7.80 -5.49
N ASP A 8 16.60 8.38 -6.70
CA ASP A 8 15.58 9.33 -7.15
C ASP A 8 14.22 8.68 -7.45
N ILE A 9 14.15 7.35 -7.53
CA ILE A 9 12.94 6.60 -7.81
C ILE A 9 12.35 6.07 -6.50
N HIS A 10 11.21 6.61 -6.10
CA HIS A 10 10.50 6.16 -4.91
C HIS A 10 9.89 4.77 -5.10
N LEU A 11 10.28 3.84 -4.23
CA LEU A 11 9.68 2.52 -4.14
C LEU A 11 8.45 2.53 -3.20
N PRO A 12 7.50 1.61 -3.40
CA PRO A 12 6.43 1.42 -2.43
C PRO A 12 7.03 0.92 -1.12
N THR A 13 6.94 1.72 -0.07
CA THR A 13 7.49 1.39 1.27
C THR A 13 6.43 1.30 2.34
N LYS A 14 5.29 1.95 2.13
CA LYS A 14 4.17 1.99 3.07
C LYS A 14 2.84 2.12 2.34
N TRP A 15 1.78 2.00 3.11
CA TRP A 15 0.43 2.21 2.62
C TRP A 15 0.12 3.70 2.45
N ASN A 16 -0.70 4.01 1.44
CA ASN A 16 -1.14 5.37 1.20
C ASN A 16 -2.28 5.75 2.16
N SER A 17 -2.03 6.73 3.03
CA SER A 17 -3.02 7.22 3.98
C SER A 17 -4.15 8.04 3.35
N LYS A 18 -3.94 8.56 2.14
CA LYS A 18 -4.93 9.31 1.36
C LYS A 18 -5.73 8.41 0.41
N ASP A 19 -5.06 7.48 -0.27
CA ASP A 19 -5.68 6.55 -1.22
C ASP A 19 -6.08 5.22 -0.55
N LYS A 20 -7.04 5.32 0.38
CA LYS A 20 -7.61 4.18 1.11
C LYS A 20 -9.12 4.32 1.29
N ALA A 21 -9.81 3.18 1.34
CA ALA A 21 -11.20 3.15 1.74
C ALA A 21 -11.40 3.70 3.17
N SER A 22 -12.55 4.33 3.42
CA SER A 22 -12.88 4.96 4.71
C SER A 22 -12.98 3.98 5.88
N THR A 23 -13.26 2.71 5.59
CA THR A 23 -13.36 1.62 6.56
C THR A 23 -12.00 1.06 7.01
N LEU A 24 -10.90 1.45 6.35
CA LEU A 24 -9.55 1.00 6.66
C LEU A 24 -8.81 2.03 7.51
N PHE A 25 -8.11 1.55 8.53
CA PHE A 25 -7.27 2.36 9.39
C PHE A 25 -5.82 1.92 9.29
N LEU A 26 -4.91 2.89 9.27
CA LEU A 26 -3.47 2.65 9.23
C LEU A 26 -2.87 2.89 10.61
N GLN A 27 -1.87 2.09 10.97
CA GLN A 27 -1.12 2.17 12.22
C GLN A 27 0.35 1.84 11.98
N GLN A 28 1.21 2.13 12.96
CA GLN A 28 2.64 1.81 12.96
C GLN A 28 3.33 2.34 11.68
N SER A 29 3.31 3.67 11.51
CA SER A 29 3.92 4.34 10.35
C SER A 29 3.34 3.90 9.00
N ASP A 30 2.03 3.68 8.96
CA ASP A 30 1.30 3.29 7.76
C ASP A 30 1.70 1.92 7.17
N LEU A 31 2.16 0.98 8.01
CA LEU A 31 2.48 -0.39 7.59
C LEU A 31 1.42 -1.42 7.99
N VAL A 32 0.70 -1.15 9.08
CA VAL A 32 -0.36 -2.04 9.59
C VAL A 32 -1.72 -1.53 9.15
N VAL A 33 -2.50 -2.39 8.52
CA VAL A 33 -3.87 -2.11 8.08
C VAL A 33 -4.86 -2.83 8.97
N THR A 34 -5.81 -2.10 9.52
CA THR A 34 -6.91 -2.64 10.32
C THR A 34 -8.25 -2.31 9.66
N TYR A 35 -9.06 -3.34 9.41
CA TYR A 35 -10.42 -3.18 8.93
C TYR A 35 -11.36 -2.84 10.09
N LYS A 36 -12.10 -1.73 9.98
CA LYS A 36 -13.12 -1.27 10.94
C LYS A 36 -14.49 -1.08 10.29
N GLY A 37 -14.78 -1.81 9.21
CA GLY A 37 -16.08 -1.81 8.56
C GLY A 37 -17.05 -2.84 9.15
N PRO A 38 -18.33 -2.82 8.72
CA PRO A 38 -19.35 -3.74 9.22
C PRO A 38 -19.16 -5.20 8.76
N GLY A 39 -18.45 -5.45 7.65
CA GLY A 39 -18.07 -6.79 7.20
C GLY A 39 -19.23 -7.75 6.90
N LYS A 40 -20.41 -7.25 6.54
CA LYS A 40 -21.64 -8.05 6.39
C LYS A 40 -21.77 -8.66 5.00
N SER A 41 -21.23 -8.00 3.98
CA SER A 41 -21.28 -8.47 2.60
C SER A 41 -20.03 -8.08 1.82
N HIS A 42 -19.87 -8.65 0.61
CA HIS A 42 -18.80 -8.28 -0.31
C HIS A 42 -18.81 -6.80 -0.71
N LYS A 43 -19.93 -6.08 -0.53
CA LYS A 43 -20.00 -4.62 -0.75
C LYS A 43 -19.22 -3.83 0.30
N ASP A 44 -18.94 -4.44 1.45
CA ASP A 44 -18.13 -3.83 2.52
C ASP A 44 -16.63 -4.11 2.33
N ALA A 45 -16.25 -4.77 1.23
CA ALA A 45 -14.85 -4.97 0.86
C ALA A 45 -14.15 -3.61 0.70
N ALA A 46 -12.92 -3.55 1.15
CA ALA A 46 -12.18 -2.31 1.24
C ALA A 46 -10.74 -2.53 0.78
N SER A 47 -10.24 -1.59 -0.02
CA SER A 47 -8.89 -1.61 -0.57
C SER A 47 -8.16 -0.31 -0.27
N LEU A 48 -6.84 -0.38 -0.34
CA LEU A 48 -5.96 0.77 -0.33
C LEU A 48 -4.80 0.49 -1.29
N ARG A 49 -4.07 1.54 -1.67
CA ARG A 49 -2.86 1.41 -2.49
C ARG A 49 -1.61 1.70 -1.68
N SER A 50 -0.45 1.29 -2.20
CA SER A 50 0.84 1.75 -1.70
C SER A 50 1.05 3.23 -1.98
N ASP A 51 1.99 3.85 -1.29
CA ASP A 51 2.36 5.26 -1.45
C ASP A 51 2.92 5.59 -2.84
N TYR A 52 3.66 4.65 -3.43
CA TYR A 52 4.21 4.77 -4.80
C TYR A 52 3.91 3.53 -5.64
N PRO A 53 3.85 3.68 -6.98
CA PRO A 53 3.77 2.53 -7.89
C PRO A 53 5.09 1.77 -7.94
N ILE A 54 5.04 0.50 -8.36
CA ILE A 54 6.24 -0.32 -8.57
C ILE A 54 6.96 0.13 -9.86
N PRO A 55 8.23 0.56 -9.80
CA PRO A 55 8.99 0.96 -10.98
C PRO A 55 9.32 -0.22 -11.89
N SER A 56 9.28 -0.03 -13.21
CA SER A 56 9.62 -1.07 -14.19
C SER A 56 11.08 -1.54 -14.11
N LEU A 57 12.00 -0.69 -13.62
CA LEU A 57 13.41 -1.04 -13.41
C LEU A 57 13.65 -2.08 -12.30
N THR A 58 12.64 -2.38 -11.47
CA THR A 58 12.78 -3.39 -10.41
C THR A 58 12.96 -4.80 -10.96
N GLY A 59 12.43 -5.09 -12.16
CA GLY A 59 12.44 -6.42 -12.77
C GLY A 59 11.54 -7.41 -12.02
N ILE A 60 11.97 -7.84 -10.84
CA ILE A 60 11.19 -8.64 -9.88
C ILE A 60 10.98 -7.77 -8.65
N TYR A 61 9.74 -7.60 -8.21
CA TYR A 61 9.39 -6.89 -6.98
C TYR A 61 8.72 -7.84 -5.98
N TYR A 62 9.13 -7.74 -4.71
CA TYR A 62 8.61 -8.50 -3.59
C TYR A 62 8.31 -7.55 -2.42
N PHE A 63 7.19 -7.80 -1.73
CA PHE A 63 6.68 -7.02 -0.59
C PHE A 63 6.39 -7.94 0.60
#